data_AF-T2KJX9-F1
#
_entry.id   AF-T2KJX9-F1
#
_cell.length_a   1.000
_cell.length_b   1.000
_cell.length_c   1.000
_cell.angle_alpha   90.00
_cell.angle_beta   90.00
_cell.angle_gamma   90.00
#
_symmetry.space_group_name_H-M   'P 1'
#
loop_
_entity.id
_entity.type
_entity.pdbx_description
1 polymer ?
#
loop_
_entity_poly.entity_id
_entity_poly.type
_entity_poly.pdbx_seq_one_letter_code
_entity_poly.pdbx_strand_id
1 'polypeptide(L)'
;MELDSLVLYKNGTFYRKNFYTHRGIKWLEQKGNWTVENGILFLIINGIKTEPTQRKWTLTKSEYEYSMKRKKLIPNSGFEFKSDQKLKRN
;
A
#
# COMPACT_ATOMS: atom_id res chain seq x y z
N MET A 1 -15.65 -6.19 -3.61
CA MET A 1 -14.97 -4.96 -4.03
C MET A 1 -13.51 -5.10 -3.60
N GLU A 2 -12.63 -5.49 -4.52
CA GLU A 2 -11.20 -5.70 -4.25
C GLU A 2 -10.43 -5.46 -5.56
N LEU A 3 -9.97 -4.23 -5.79
CA LEU A 3 -9.05 -3.93 -6.87
C LEU A 3 -7.83 -3.21 -6.28
N ASP A 4 -7.14 -3.88 -5.37
CA ASP A 4 -5.80 -3.47 -4.99
C ASP A 4 -4.85 -3.87 -6.13
N SER A 5 -4.33 -2.89 -6.87
CA SER A 5 -3.42 -3.09 -8.00
C SER A 5 -2.02 -2.60 -7.62
N LEU A 6 -1.03 -3.47 -7.69
CA LEU A 6 0.40 -3.14 -7.52
C LEU A 6 1.15 -3.45 -8.82
N VAL A 7 1.89 -2.48 -9.32
CA VAL A 7 2.72 -2.60 -10.53
C VAL A 7 4.16 -2.24 -10.18
N LEU A 8 5.08 -3.16 -10.46
CA LEU A 8 6.52 -2.95 -10.33
C LEU A 8 7.14 -2.72 -11.72
N TYR A 9 7.70 -1.55 -11.94
CA TYR A 9 8.35 -1.20 -13.20
C TYR A 9 9.83 -1.61 -13.17
N LYS A 10 10.37 -2.00 -14.34
CA LYS A 10 11.78 -2.42 -14.49
C LYS A 10 12.81 -1.35 -14.10
N ASN A 11 12.40 -0.07 -14.08
CA ASN A 11 13.25 1.05 -13.68
C ASN A 11 13.37 1.22 -12.15
N GLY A 12 12.88 0.25 -11.35
CA GLY A 12 12.94 0.31 -9.89
C GLY A 12 11.86 1.18 -9.25
N THR A 13 10.89 1.68 -10.02
CA THR A 13 9.74 2.43 -9.49
C THR A 13 8.50 1.55 -9.40
N PHE A 14 7.58 1.87 -8.49
CA PHE A 14 6.29 1.19 -8.39
C PHE A 14 5.13 2.18 -8.40
N TYR A 15 3.97 1.64 -8.71
CA TYR A 15 2.69 2.30 -8.52
C TYR A 15 1.70 1.33 -7.90
N ARG A 16 0.98 1.79 -6.88
CA ARG A 16 -0.06 1.02 -6.20
C ARG A 16 -1.33 1.84 -6.08
N LYS A 17 -2.47 1.18 -6.29
CA LYS A 17 -3.80 1.76 -6.12
C LYS A 17 -4.64 0.83 -5.26
N ASN A 18 -5.21 1.36 -4.18
CA ASN A 18 -6.10 0.63 -3.29
C ASN A 18 -7.48 1.28 -3.27
N PHE A 19 -8.52 0.45 -3.23
CA PHE A 19 -9.91 0.89 -3.14
C PHE A 19 -10.61 0.18 -1.98
N TYR A 20 -10.81 0.88 -0.85
CA TYR A 20 -11.56 0.34 0.27
C TYR A 20 -12.93 1.00 0.37
N THR A 21 -13.99 0.20 0.49
CA THR A 21 -15.22 0.64 1.13
C THR A 21 -15.76 -0.48 1.98
N HIS A 22 -15.71 -0.29 3.29
CA HIS A 22 -16.89 -0.06 4.14
C HIS A 22 -16.30 0.34 5.50
N ARG A 23 -16.34 1.65 5.83
CA ARG A 23 -15.77 2.32 7.05
C ARG A 23 -14.32 2.88 6.99
N GLY A 24 -13.72 3.11 5.83
CA GLY A 24 -12.38 3.73 5.70
C GLY A 24 -11.92 3.98 4.26
N ILE A 25 -10.84 4.74 4.09
CA ILE A 25 -10.20 5.31 2.87
C ILE A 25 -10.85 4.91 1.53
N LYS A 26 -11.60 5.83 0.92
CA LYS A 26 -12.33 5.61 -0.35
C LYS A 26 -11.42 5.32 -1.55
N TRP A 27 -10.19 5.84 -1.52
CA TRP A 27 -9.23 5.77 -2.60
C TRP A 27 -7.83 6.14 -2.10
N LEU A 28 -6.82 5.35 -2.48
CA LEU A 28 -5.42 5.67 -2.19
C LEU A 28 -4.55 5.26 -3.37
N GLU A 29 -3.78 6.19 -3.89
CA GLU A 29 -2.70 5.92 -4.83
C GLU A 29 -1.35 6.18 -4.17
N GLN A 30 -0.38 5.31 -4.43
CA GLN A 30 0.95 5.36 -3.88
C GLN A 30 1.98 5.17 -5.00
N LYS A 31 3.09 5.90 -4.93
CA LYS A 31 4.22 5.72 -5.82
C LYS A 31 5.53 5.80 -5.04
N GLY A 32 6.56 5.22 -5.63
CA GLY A 32 7.89 5.31 -5.08
C GLY A 32 8.84 4.32 -5.73
N ASN A 33 9.81 3.85 -4.96
CA ASN A 33 10.82 2.90 -5.40
C ASN A 33 10.60 1.53 -4.78
N TRP A 34 11.06 0.49 -5.46
CA TRP A 34 11.05 -0.87 -4.91
C TRP A 34 12.41 -1.53 -5.06
N THR A 35 12.74 -2.39 -4.09
CA THR A 35 13.92 -3.24 -4.10
C THR A 35 13.54 -4.63 -3.60
N VAL A 36 14.37 -5.62 -3.94
CA VAL A 36 14.23 -6.99 -3.44
C VAL A 36 15.56 -7.37 -2.78
N GLU A 37 15.50 -7.73 -1.50
CA GLU A 37 16.66 -8.18 -0.75
C GLU A 37 16.27 -9.43 0.03
N ASN A 38 17.06 -10.50 -0.10
CA ASN A 38 16.83 -11.77 0.61
C ASN A 38 15.41 -12.35 0.47
N GLY A 39 14.76 -12.15 -0.69
CA GLY A 39 13.39 -12.63 -0.94
C GLY A 39 12.28 -11.76 -0.32
N ILE A 40 12.64 -10.63 0.27
CA ILE A 40 11.73 -9.61 0.79
C ILE A 40 11.66 -8.46 -0.24
N LEU A 41 10.44 -8.10 -0.62
CA LEU A 41 10.15 -6.92 -1.44
C LEU A 41 9.92 -5.72 -0.52
N PHE A 42 10.69 -4.67 -0.73
CA PHE A 42 10.57 -3.39 -0.06
C PHE A 42 9.92 -2.38 -1.00
N LEU A 43 8.86 -1.71 -0.57
CA LEU A 43 8.22 -0.61 -1.28
C LEU A 43 8.43 0.69 -0.51
N ILE A 44 9.34 1.53 -1.00
CA ILE A 44 9.64 2.84 -0.42
C ILE A 44 8.70 3.87 -1.04
N ILE A 45 7.68 4.26 -0.30
CA ILE A 45 6.65 5.22 -0.73
C ILE A 45 7.20 6.63 -0.59
N ASN A 46 7.25 7.34 -1.71
CA ASN A 46 7.70 8.74 -1.78
C ASN A 46 6.54 9.71 -2.04
N GLY A 47 5.38 9.20 -2.45
CA GLY A 47 4.22 10.03 -2.72
C GLY A 47 2.91 9.27 -2.59
N ILE A 48 1.90 9.98 -2.06
CA ILE A 48 0.52 9.49 -1.97
C ILE A 48 -0.46 10.49 -2.59
N LYS A 49 -1.60 9.97 -3.05
CA LYS A 49 -2.81 10.73 -3.28
C LYS A 49 -3.96 10.02 -2.58
N THR A 50 -4.85 10.77 -1.95
CA THR A 50 -6.03 10.24 -1.25
C THR A 50 -7.33 10.53 -2.00
N GLU A 51 -7.25 11.27 -3.11
CA GLU A 51 -8.38 11.56 -3.98
C GLU A 51 -8.01 11.48 -5.47
N PRO A 52 -8.88 10.95 -6.34
CA PRO A 52 -8.62 10.85 -7.79
C PRO A 52 -8.30 12.18 -8.48
N THR A 53 -8.94 13.25 -8.03
CA THR A 53 -8.82 14.60 -8.61
C THR A 53 -7.59 15.35 -8.12
N GLN A 54 -6.86 14.81 -7.14
CA GLN A 54 -5.69 15.46 -6.55
C GLN A 54 -4.60 15.63 -7.62
N ARG A 55 -4.28 16.88 -7.97
CA ARG A 55 -3.29 17.18 -9.02
C ARG A 55 -1.85 16.90 -8.57
N LYS A 56 -1.51 17.29 -7.34
CA LYS A 56 -0.16 17.15 -6.77
C LYS A 56 -0.05 15.91 -5.89
N TRP A 57 1.12 15.27 -5.87
CA TRP A 57 1.40 14.19 -4.93
C TRP A 57 1.76 14.78 -3.57
N THR A 58 1.21 14.22 -2.50
CA THR A 58 1.68 14.51 -1.14
C THR A 58 2.92 13.70 -0.90
N LEU A 59 4.05 14.35 -0.63
CA LEU A 59 5.30 13.66 -0.32
C LEU A 59 5.19 12.98 1.05
N THR A 60 5.69 11.77 1.13
CA THR A 60 5.78 11.01 2.38
C THR A 60 7.05 10.17 2.36
N LYS A 61 7.43 9.64 3.52
CA LYS A 61 8.45 8.60 3.65
C LYS A 61 7.84 7.47 4.45
N SER A 62 7.43 6.43 3.75
CA SER A 62 6.84 5.24 4.36
C SER A 62 7.34 4.02 3.62
N GLU A 63 7.38 2.88 4.29
CA GLU A 63 7.92 1.66 3.72
C GLU A 63 6.96 0.50 3.98
N TYR A 64 6.76 -0.34 2.96
CA TYR A 64 6.07 -1.62 3.11
C TYR A 64 7.00 -2.77 2.79
N GLU A 65 6.90 -3.82 3.59
CA GLU A 65 7.67 -5.04 3.42
C GLU A 65 6.75 -6.22 3.11
N TYR A 66 7.12 -6.98 2.09
CA TYR A 66 6.42 -8.19 1.66
C TYR A 66 7.40 -9.36 1.52
N SER A 67 7.11 -10.47 2.18
CA SER A 67 7.70 -11.75 1.81
C SER A 67 7.13 -12.23 0.48
N MET A 68 8.00 -12.57 -0.46
CA MET A 68 7.61 -13.25 -1.69
C MET A 68 7.57 -14.76 -1.45
N LYS A 69 6.36 -15.34 -1.36
CA LYS A 69 6.17 -16.79 -1.28
C LYS A 69 5.49 -17.29 -2.54
N ARG A 70 6.23 -18.02 -3.37
CA ARG A 70 5.78 -18.51 -4.69
C ARG A 70 5.33 -17.34 -5.57
N LYS A 71 4.04 -17.28 -5.95
CA LYS A 71 3.43 -16.22 -6.74
C LYS A 71 2.60 -15.24 -5.90
N LYS A 72 2.81 -15.21 -4.58
CA LYS A 72 2.04 -14.37 -3.64
C LYS A 72 2.97 -13.44 -2.86
N LEU A 73 2.51 -12.21 -2.67
CA LEU A 73 3.09 -11.26 -1.73
C LEU A 73 2.38 -11.43 -0.38
N ILE A 74 3.15 -11.66 0.68
CA ILE A 74 2.65 -11.78 2.04
C ILE A 74 3.21 -10.58 2.82
N PRO A 75 2.37 -9.68 3.35
CA PRO A 75 2.86 -8.57 4.15
C PRO A 75 3.59 -9.09 5.40
N ASN A 76 4.79 -8.58 5.67
CA ASN A 76 5.60 -8.99 6.84
C ASN A 76 5.14 -8.36 8.17
N SER A 77 4.07 -7.55 8.13
CA SER A 77 3.46 -6.79 9.23
C SER A 77 4.30 -5.62 9.80
N GLY A 78 3.79 -4.41 9.52
CA GLY A 78 3.96 -3.17 10.29
C GLY A 78 2.73 -2.24 10.17
N PHE A 79 1.67 -2.68 9.50
CA PHE A 79 0.38 -1.99 9.42
C PHE A 79 -0.67 -2.81 10.16
N GLU A 80 -0.73 -2.66 11.49
CA GLU A 80 -2.00 -2.84 12.19
C GLU A 80 -2.99 -1.82 11.60
N PHE A 81 -3.76 -2.22 10.59
CA PHE A 81 -5.06 -1.61 10.42
C PHE A 81 -5.88 -2.07 11.62
N LYS A 82 -5.93 -1.25 12.69
CA LYS A 82 -6.88 -1.44 13.79
C LYS A 82 -8.30 -1.24 13.26
N SER A 83 -8.80 -2.19 12.48
CA SER A 83 -10.22 -2.36 12.24
C SER A 83 -10.76 -3.44 13.17
N ASP A 84 -10.49 -3.29 14.47
CA ASP A 84 -11.22 -3.95 15.55
C ASP A 84 -11.65 -2.91 16.58
N GLN A 85 -12.37 -1.87 16.12
CA GLN A 85 -13.42 -1.33 16.99
C GLN A 85 -14.60 -2.31 16.94
N LYS A 86 -14.49 -3.40 17.71
CA LYS A 86 -15.68 -3.90 18.39
C LYS A 86 -16.11 -2.80 19.36
N LEU A 87 -16.94 -1.87 18.89
CA LEU A 87 -17.82 -1.10 19.76
C LEU A 87 -18.69 -2.13 20.50
N LYS A 88 -18.25 -2.56 21.67
CA LYS A 88 -19.18 -3.08 22.66
C LYS A 88 -20.02 -1.90 23.11
N ARG A 89 -21.30 -1.98 22.76
CA ARG A 89 -22.38 -1.20 23.36
C ARG A 89 -22.33 -1.49 24.87
N ASN A 90 -22.18 -0.46 25.68
CA ASN A 90 -22.64 -0.35 27.06
C ASN A 90 -22.79 1.14 27.36
#